data_AF-A0AAP5XRR2-F1
#
_entry.id   AF-A0AAP5XRR2-F1
#
_cell.length_a   1.000
_cell.length_b   1.000
_cell.length_c   1.000
_cell.angle_alpha   90.00
_cell.angle_beta   90.00
_cell.angle_gamma   90.00
#
_symmetry.space_group_name_H-M   'P 1'
#
loop_
_entity.id
_entity.type
_entity.pdbx_description
1 polymer ?
#
loop_
_entity_poly.entity_id
_entity_poly.type
_entity_poly.pdbx_seq_one_letter_code
_entity_poly.pdbx_strand_id
1 'polypeptide(L)'
;MKIPGDSVSERDIRRCHFYIRYMADNKISVHSSCYDPDEVCESINQSLRNHLASSVERVRFIESMKIKCDYSLVRIEEFKWLDIDERAAYWFWSFFLSPREMTVHMPSASSSSNVPDISFPYPVTPPGSILPLSINTSHKSRVESIIQYFDQWKLDRHMDAQLFSQGFSPAKMKSQIIIQLKSKWSEIYSEKDPFGFIKDRSDENMSWAWRYIKNYPHPLFDHKSLAPASKKETELALYCVWDTAPDDGIAKKYFMSEFKKAWSQKKFRDSSKDTRVLNTRLTKDVKDKLDFMARKYNKSIADMVSYLIEGAYRSQSKDK
;
A
#
# COMPACT_ATOMS: atom_id res chain seq x y z
N MET A 1 -15.38 45.01 23.80
CA MET A 1 -14.57 44.11 24.67
C MET A 1 -14.44 42.78 23.93
N LYS A 2 -13.23 42.32 23.59
CA LYS A 2 -13.07 40.99 22.94
C LYS A 2 -13.33 39.92 23.99
N ILE A 3 -14.34 39.07 23.79
CA ILE A 3 -14.60 37.95 24.69
C ILE A 3 -13.54 36.86 24.41
N PRO A 4 -12.87 36.30 25.43
CA PRO A 4 -11.97 35.17 25.23
C PRO A 4 -12.69 34.01 24.53
N GLY A 5 -12.05 33.39 23.54
CA GLY A 5 -12.63 32.27 22.77
C GLY A 5 -13.55 32.66 21.61
N ASP A 6 -13.78 33.96 21.40
CA ASP A 6 -14.63 34.49 20.30
C ASP A 6 -13.98 34.40 18.90
N SER A 7 -12.77 33.86 18.82
CA SER A 7 -12.02 33.64 17.59
C SER A 7 -11.20 32.36 17.66
N VAL A 8 -11.00 31.75 16.50
CA VAL A 8 -10.14 30.59 16.29
C VAL A 8 -8.70 31.05 16.05
N SER A 9 -7.75 30.35 16.67
CA SER A 9 -6.34 30.41 16.36
C SER A 9 -5.81 28.98 16.52
N GLU A 10 -5.26 28.42 15.46
CA GLU A 10 -4.85 27.03 15.36
C GLU A 10 -3.66 26.92 14.40
N ARG A 11 -2.69 26.08 14.75
CA ARG A 11 -1.46 25.88 13.95
C ARG A 11 -1.45 24.56 13.21
N ASP A 12 -2.27 23.61 13.63
CA ASP A 12 -2.42 22.34 12.91
C ASP A 12 -3.39 22.52 11.74
N ILE A 13 -2.87 22.41 10.52
CA ILE A 13 -3.65 22.51 9.28
C ILE A 13 -4.75 21.44 9.20
N ARG A 14 -4.57 20.26 9.81
CA ARG A 14 -5.59 19.20 9.84
C ARG A 14 -6.81 19.63 10.64
N ARG A 15 -6.58 20.31 11.77
CA ARG A 15 -7.64 20.90 12.61
C ARG A 15 -8.34 22.04 11.88
N CYS A 16 -7.58 22.89 11.19
CA CYS A 16 -8.13 23.96 10.35
C CYS A 16 -9.06 23.41 9.25
N HIS A 17 -8.62 22.37 8.52
CA HIS A 17 -9.45 21.69 7.53
C HIS A 17 -10.69 21.01 8.14
N PHE A 18 -10.57 20.47 9.36
CA PHE A 18 -11.72 19.96 10.10
C PHE A 18 -12.73 21.07 10.39
N TYR A 19 -12.28 22.24 10.84
CA TYR A 19 -13.15 23.39 11.12
C TYR A 19 -13.92 23.85 9.89
N ILE A 20 -13.27 23.95 8.73
CA ILE A 20 -13.95 24.28 7.46
C ILE A 20 -15.07 23.27 7.17
N ARG A 21 -14.80 21.96 7.29
CA ARG A 21 -15.82 20.92 7.07
C ARG A 21 -16.96 21.00 8.07
N TYR A 22 -16.66 21.22 9.35
CA TYR A 22 -17.66 21.38 10.39
C TYR A 22 -18.56 22.59 10.15
N MET A 23 -17.98 23.72 9.74
CA MET A 23 -18.74 24.92 9.38
C MET A 23 -19.64 24.67 8.17
N ALA A 24 -19.14 23.99 7.13
CA ALA A 24 -19.92 23.63 5.96
C ALA A 24 -21.11 22.71 6.31
N ASP A 25 -20.90 21.72 7.17
CA ASP A 25 -21.98 20.84 7.69
C ASP A 25 -23.05 21.65 8.46
N ASN A 26 -22.67 22.78 9.06
CA ASN A 26 -23.57 23.73 9.72
C ASN A 26 -24.03 24.89 8.81
N LYS A 27 -23.90 24.73 7.48
CA LYS A 27 -24.32 25.70 6.46
C LYS A 27 -23.61 27.06 6.53
N ILE A 28 -22.44 27.12 7.15
CA ILE A 28 -21.56 28.29 7.16
C ILE A 28 -20.46 28.06 6.12
N SER A 29 -20.50 28.79 5.02
CA SER A 29 -19.47 28.68 3.98
C SER A 29 -18.20 29.42 4.40
N VAL A 30 -17.05 28.79 4.18
CA VAL A 30 -15.72 29.40 4.34
C VAL A 30 -15.01 29.32 3.00
N HIS A 31 -14.62 30.47 2.46
CA HIS A 31 -13.83 30.53 1.24
C HIS A 31 -12.36 30.62 1.65
N SER A 32 -11.65 29.49 1.55
CA SER A 32 -10.19 29.48 1.71
C SER A 32 -9.59 28.67 0.57
N SER A 33 -8.65 29.28 -0.14
CA SER A 33 -7.80 28.62 -1.15
C SER A 33 -6.39 28.36 -0.63
N CYS A 34 -6.11 28.65 0.64
CA CYS A 34 -4.76 28.59 1.21
C CYS A 34 -4.55 27.36 2.11
N TYR A 35 -3.29 26.90 2.16
CA TYR A 35 -2.80 25.83 3.02
C TYR A 35 -2.09 26.35 4.29
N ASP A 36 -2.01 27.67 4.47
CA ASP A 36 -1.44 28.29 5.65
C ASP A 36 -2.46 28.32 6.81
N PRO A 37 -2.13 27.78 8.00
CA PRO A 37 -3.06 27.74 9.13
C PRO A 37 -3.56 29.11 9.60
N ASP A 38 -2.72 30.15 9.57
CA ASP A 38 -3.08 31.48 10.06
C ASP A 38 -4.08 32.13 9.08
N GLU A 39 -3.82 32.08 7.77
CA GLU A 39 -4.76 32.57 6.74
C GLU A 39 -6.10 31.81 6.74
N VAL A 40 -6.06 30.50 6.98
CA VAL A 40 -7.28 29.69 7.12
C VAL A 40 -8.06 30.12 8.37
N CYS A 41 -7.39 30.35 9.50
CA CYS A 41 -8.02 30.82 10.73
C CYS A 41 -8.64 32.21 10.54
N GLU A 42 -7.99 33.12 9.82
CA GLU A 42 -8.55 34.44 9.46
C GLU A 42 -9.85 34.29 8.66
N SER A 43 -9.84 33.45 7.63
CA SER A 43 -11.00 33.17 6.78
C SER A 43 -12.17 32.56 7.57
N ILE A 44 -11.87 31.63 8.49
CA ILE A 44 -12.83 31.05 9.43
C ILE A 44 -13.43 32.14 10.33
N ASN A 45 -12.58 32.97 10.93
CA ASN A 45 -13.02 34.03 11.86
C ASN A 45 -13.89 35.08 11.16
N GLN A 46 -13.56 35.46 9.93
CA GLN A 46 -14.38 36.34 9.12
C GLN A 46 -15.75 35.72 8.85
N SER A 47 -15.77 34.45 8.45
CA SER A 47 -17.01 33.72 8.16
C SER A 47 -17.90 33.59 9.41
N LEU A 48 -17.31 33.30 10.58
CA LEU A 48 -18.02 33.23 11.86
C LEU A 48 -18.64 34.58 12.23
N ARG A 49 -17.91 35.70 12.10
CA ARG A 49 -18.42 37.04 12.40
C ARG A 49 -19.57 37.45 11.47
N ASN A 50 -19.52 37.02 10.21
CA ASN A 50 -20.56 37.33 9.23
C ASN A 50 -21.87 36.56 9.49
N HIS A 51 -21.78 35.33 10.00
CA HIS A 51 -22.96 34.46 10.19
C HIS A 51 -23.49 34.44 11.63
N LEU A 52 -22.64 34.73 12.61
CA LEU A 52 -22.98 34.69 14.03
C LEU A 52 -22.73 36.07 14.66
N ALA A 53 -23.80 36.84 14.85
CA ALA A 53 -23.73 38.21 15.32
C ALA A 53 -23.30 38.31 16.79
N SER A 54 -23.78 37.40 17.65
CA SER A 54 -23.46 37.41 19.08
C SER A 54 -22.11 36.76 19.37
N SER A 55 -21.33 37.41 20.23
CA SER A 55 -20.06 36.84 20.71
C SER A 55 -20.28 35.57 21.55
N VAL A 56 -21.38 35.48 22.29
CA VAL A 56 -21.71 34.28 23.07
C VAL A 56 -22.03 33.09 22.15
N GLU A 57 -22.72 33.33 21.04
CA GLU A 57 -23.03 32.29 20.04
C GLU A 57 -21.75 31.80 19.36
N ARG A 58 -20.85 32.72 18.99
CA ARG A 58 -19.54 32.38 18.40
C ARG A 58 -18.69 31.54 19.34
N VAL A 59 -18.56 31.93 20.61
CA VAL A 59 -17.81 31.16 21.61
C VAL A 59 -18.35 29.74 21.72
N ARG A 60 -19.67 29.57 21.90
CA ARG A 60 -20.30 28.24 22.01
C ARG A 60 -20.12 27.38 20.75
N PHE A 61 -20.21 28.00 19.57
CA PHE A 61 -19.99 27.32 18.31
C PHE A 61 -18.53 26.85 18.18
N ILE A 62 -17.57 27.73 18.47
CA ILE A 62 -16.13 27.43 18.42
C ILE A 62 -15.78 26.31 19.41
N GLU A 63 -16.30 26.36 20.63
CA GLU A 63 -16.10 25.30 21.64
C GLU A 63 -16.63 23.96 21.15
N SER A 64 -17.85 23.91 20.65
CA SER A 64 -18.46 22.69 20.10
C SER A 64 -17.66 22.12 18.92
N MET A 65 -17.18 23.00 18.04
CA MET A 65 -16.36 22.64 16.90
C MET A 65 -15.00 22.07 17.33
N LYS A 66 -14.32 22.69 18.30
CA LYS A 66 -13.05 22.20 18.86
C LYS A 66 -13.22 20.85 19.53
N ILE A 67 -14.25 20.68 20.36
CA ILE A 67 -14.57 19.42 21.02
C ILE A 67 -14.81 18.31 19.97
N LYS A 68 -15.65 18.56 18.96
CA LYS A 68 -15.91 17.57 17.90
C LYS A 68 -14.62 17.22 17.12
N CYS A 69 -13.74 18.19 16.89
CA CYS A 69 -12.44 17.99 16.27
C CYS A 69 -11.57 17.02 17.09
N ASP A 70 -11.43 17.26 18.39
CA ASP A 70 -10.64 16.44 19.31
C ASP A 70 -11.14 14.99 19.36
N TYR A 71 -12.46 14.79 19.29
CA TYR A 71 -13.06 13.46 19.25
C TYR A 71 -12.97 12.77 17.89
N SER A 72 -12.66 13.48 16.80
CA SER A 72 -12.75 12.95 15.44
C SER A 72 -11.42 12.68 14.77
N LEU A 73 -10.39 13.48 15.06
CA LEU A 73 -9.08 13.38 14.43
C LEU A 73 -8.17 12.40 15.18
N VAL A 74 -7.47 11.56 14.41
CA VAL A 74 -6.41 10.70 14.95
C VAL A 74 -5.11 11.49 15.05
N ARG A 75 -4.33 11.23 16.10
CA ARG A 75 -2.99 11.80 16.27
C ARG A 75 -2.09 11.45 15.10
N ILE A 76 -1.31 12.42 14.62
CA ILE A 76 -0.47 12.24 13.43
C ILE A 76 0.61 11.17 13.65
N GLU A 77 1.06 10.99 14.89
CA GLU A 77 2.08 10.03 15.28
C GLU A 77 1.69 8.58 14.99
N GLU A 78 0.39 8.29 14.95
CA GLU A 78 -0.12 6.94 14.70
C GLU A 78 0.10 6.49 13.25
N PHE A 79 0.36 7.44 12.33
CA PHE A 79 0.69 7.16 10.93
C PHE A 79 2.20 7.06 10.66
N LYS A 80 3.08 7.36 11.62
CA LYS A 80 4.55 7.40 11.42
C LYS A 80 5.16 6.14 10.82
N TRP A 81 4.58 4.98 11.09
CA TRP A 81 5.08 3.72 10.53
C TRP A 81 4.87 3.62 9.01
N LEU A 82 3.87 4.33 8.48
CA LEU A 82 3.62 4.44 7.04
C LEU A 82 4.61 5.42 6.38
N ASP A 83 5.12 6.42 7.09
CA ASP A 83 6.17 7.31 6.57
C ASP A 83 7.51 6.60 6.40
N ILE A 84 7.75 5.56 7.19
CA ILE A 84 9.01 4.81 7.19
C ILE A 84 8.99 3.70 6.13
N ASP A 85 7.85 3.05 5.93
CA ASP A 85 7.71 1.88 5.06
C ASP A 85 6.75 2.17 3.89
N GLU A 86 7.33 2.31 2.70
CA GLU A 86 6.59 2.60 1.48
C GLU A 86 5.69 1.44 1.02
N ARG A 87 6.10 0.20 1.26
CA ARG A 87 5.29 -0.99 0.96
C ARG A 87 4.10 -1.06 1.92
N ALA A 88 4.32 -0.73 3.19
CA ALA A 88 3.25 -0.58 4.18
C ALA A 88 2.23 0.48 3.78
N ALA A 89 2.69 1.66 3.36
CA ALA A 89 1.82 2.73 2.86
C ALA A 89 1.01 2.29 1.64
N TYR A 90 1.63 1.55 0.72
CA TYR A 90 0.96 0.99 -0.46
C TYR A 90 -0.11 -0.03 -0.09
N TRP A 91 0.25 -0.99 0.76
CA TRP A 91 -0.65 -2.01 1.28
C TRP A 91 -1.82 -1.38 2.03
N PHE A 92 -1.56 -0.46 2.95
CA PHE A 92 -2.58 0.21 3.74
C PHE A 92 -3.54 1.03 2.86
N TRP A 93 -3.00 1.78 1.89
CA TRP A 93 -3.81 2.50 0.92
C TRP A 93 -4.71 1.54 0.11
N SER A 94 -4.14 0.43 -0.38
CA SER A 94 -4.89 -0.57 -1.15
C SER A 94 -5.99 -1.25 -0.35
N PHE A 95 -5.78 -1.41 0.95
CA PHE A 95 -6.76 -1.98 1.86
C PHE A 95 -8.05 -1.14 1.89
N PHE A 96 -8.00 0.17 1.65
CA PHE A 96 -9.17 1.04 1.65
C PHE A 96 -9.66 1.46 0.26
N LEU A 97 -9.17 0.83 -0.82
CA LEU A 97 -9.70 1.10 -2.17
C LEU A 97 -11.14 0.64 -2.35
N SER A 98 -11.40 -0.59 -1.95
CA SER A 98 -12.71 -1.23 -2.09
C SER A 98 -13.42 -1.22 -0.74
N PRO A 99 -14.74 -1.00 -0.69
CA PRO A 99 -15.51 -1.18 0.54
C PRO A 99 -15.35 -2.61 1.07
N ARG A 100 -15.14 -2.74 2.38
CA ARG A 100 -14.99 -4.04 3.06
C ARG A 100 -15.63 -3.95 4.43
N GLU A 101 -16.18 -5.04 4.94
CA GLU A 101 -16.50 -5.11 6.35
C GLU A 101 -15.26 -5.49 7.14
N MET A 102 -15.04 -4.79 8.26
CA MET A 102 -14.00 -5.12 9.22
C MET A 102 -14.59 -5.20 10.62
N THR A 103 -14.02 -6.05 11.46
CA THR A 103 -14.36 -6.11 12.87
C THR A 103 -13.28 -5.42 13.69
N VAL A 104 -13.65 -4.32 14.33
CA VAL A 104 -12.77 -3.58 15.22
C VAL A 104 -13.01 -4.04 16.65
N HIS A 105 -11.94 -4.43 17.32
CA HIS A 105 -11.99 -4.90 18.69
C HIS A 105 -11.74 -3.73 19.63
N MET A 106 -12.77 -3.33 20.37
CA MET A 106 -12.66 -2.23 21.35
C MET A 106 -12.45 -2.80 22.76
N PRO A 107 -11.53 -2.25 23.57
CA PRO A 107 -11.33 -2.70 24.95
C PRO A 107 -12.57 -2.42 25.81
N SER A 108 -12.89 -3.27 26.80
CA SER A 108 -14.02 -3.02 27.72
C SER A 108 -13.82 -1.75 28.58
N ALA A 109 -14.88 -0.96 28.77
CA ALA A 109 -14.85 0.22 29.65
C ALA A 109 -15.15 -0.09 31.14
N SER A 110 -15.65 -1.28 31.47
CA SER A 110 -16.10 -1.63 32.82
C SER A 110 -15.05 -2.34 33.69
N SER A 111 -13.84 -2.55 33.19
CA SER A 111 -12.82 -3.28 33.92
C SER A 111 -11.98 -2.32 34.78
N SER A 112 -12.45 -2.04 36.00
CA SER A 112 -11.63 -1.48 37.09
C SER A 112 -10.50 -2.41 37.54
N SER A 113 -10.50 -3.63 37.02
CA SER A 113 -9.44 -4.63 37.13
C SER A 113 -8.87 -4.83 35.73
N ASN A 114 -7.58 -4.61 35.53
CA ASN A 114 -6.86 -4.86 34.27
C ASN A 114 -6.99 -6.33 33.84
N VAL A 115 -8.10 -6.71 33.21
CA VAL A 115 -8.24 -7.98 32.49
C VAL A 115 -8.07 -7.64 31.00
N PRO A 116 -6.89 -7.90 30.41
CA PRO A 116 -6.55 -7.47 29.04
C PRO A 116 -7.39 -8.12 27.93
N ASP A 117 -8.22 -9.12 28.25
CA ASP A 117 -8.73 -10.08 27.26
C ASP A 117 -10.19 -9.88 26.82
N ILE A 118 -10.95 -8.94 27.40
CA ILE A 118 -12.33 -8.70 26.96
C ILE A 118 -12.36 -7.53 25.98
N SER A 119 -12.25 -7.86 24.69
CA SER A 119 -12.53 -6.94 23.60
C SER A 119 -13.89 -7.23 22.98
N PHE A 120 -14.62 -6.18 22.62
CA PHE A 120 -15.92 -6.29 21.97
C PHE A 120 -15.78 -6.08 20.46
N PRO A 121 -16.30 -6.99 19.63
CA PRO A 121 -16.25 -6.85 18.18
C PRO A 121 -17.28 -5.84 17.69
N TYR A 122 -16.84 -4.87 16.92
CA TYR A 122 -17.69 -3.86 16.30
C TYR A 122 -17.51 -3.89 14.78
N PRO A 123 -18.58 -4.15 14.00
CA PRO A 123 -18.52 -4.09 12.56
C PRO A 123 -18.37 -2.64 12.11
N VAL A 124 -17.40 -2.40 11.24
CA VAL A 124 -17.17 -1.12 10.59
C VAL A 124 -17.07 -1.35 9.09
N THR A 125 -17.75 -0.49 8.34
CA THR A 125 -17.63 -0.44 6.88
C THR A 125 -16.91 0.85 6.51
N PRO A 126 -15.61 0.79 6.16
CA PRO A 126 -14.93 1.94 5.61
C PRO A 126 -15.60 2.35 4.30
N PRO A 127 -15.76 3.66 4.04
CA PRO A 127 -16.43 4.17 2.84
C PRO A 127 -15.72 3.77 1.53
N GLY A 128 -14.48 3.27 1.60
CA GLY A 128 -13.67 2.95 0.43
C GLY A 128 -13.16 4.21 -0.27
N SER A 129 -12.61 4.06 -1.48
CA SER A 129 -12.30 5.19 -2.36
C SER A 129 -11.24 6.18 -1.84
N ILE A 130 -10.16 5.72 -1.21
CA ILE A 130 -8.95 6.56 -1.18
C ILE A 130 -8.57 6.83 -2.64
N LEU A 131 -8.41 8.12 -3.00
CA LEU A 131 -8.16 8.61 -4.37
C LEU A 131 -7.29 7.64 -5.19
N PRO A 132 -7.63 7.37 -6.47
CA PRO A 132 -6.96 6.36 -7.29
C PRO A 132 -5.44 6.57 -7.39
N LEU A 133 -4.69 5.48 -7.50
CA LEU A 133 -3.22 5.44 -7.54
C LEU A 133 -2.58 6.39 -8.57
N SER A 134 -3.28 6.66 -9.68
CA SER A 134 -2.81 7.59 -10.71
C SER A 134 -2.61 9.02 -10.19
N ILE A 135 -3.24 9.38 -9.06
CA ILE A 135 -3.10 10.67 -8.37
C ILE A 135 -1.95 10.60 -7.33
N ASN A 136 -1.62 9.41 -6.83
CA ASN A 136 -0.69 9.17 -5.71
C ASN A 136 0.57 8.42 -6.17
N THR A 137 1.41 9.08 -6.96
CA THR A 137 2.63 8.48 -7.53
C THR A 137 3.84 8.47 -6.58
N SER A 138 3.79 9.26 -5.50
CA SER A 138 4.86 9.31 -4.50
C SER A 138 4.42 8.74 -3.16
N HIS A 139 5.38 8.17 -2.43
CA HIS A 139 5.18 7.66 -1.07
C HIS A 139 4.55 8.71 -0.15
N LYS A 140 5.08 9.94 -0.16
CA LYS A 140 4.57 11.06 0.64
C LYS A 140 3.10 11.37 0.32
N SER A 141 2.78 11.53 -0.96
CA SER A 141 1.40 11.82 -1.41
C SER A 141 0.42 10.70 -1.04
N ARG A 142 0.88 9.45 -1.03
CA ARG A 142 0.10 8.30 -0.58
C ARG A 142 -0.20 8.36 0.92
N VAL A 143 0.80 8.67 1.74
CA VAL A 143 0.60 8.82 3.20
C VAL A 143 -0.33 9.99 3.50
N GLU A 144 -0.16 11.13 2.82
CA GLU A 144 -1.05 12.29 2.94
C GLU A 144 -2.50 11.93 2.56
N SER A 145 -2.71 11.16 1.50
CA SER A 145 -4.04 10.67 1.12
C SER A 145 -4.67 9.75 2.16
N ILE A 146 -3.86 8.88 2.80
CA ILE A 146 -4.33 8.02 3.89
C ILE A 146 -4.78 8.89 5.08
N ILE A 147 -3.96 9.86 5.48
CA ILE A 147 -4.29 10.77 6.60
C ILE A 147 -5.56 11.55 6.28
N GLN A 148 -5.66 12.13 5.08
CA GLN A 148 -6.82 12.87 4.64
C GLN A 148 -8.09 12.02 4.62
N TYR A 149 -7.99 10.75 4.19
CA TYR A 149 -9.09 9.80 4.24
C TYR A 149 -9.58 9.58 5.68
N PHE A 150 -8.67 9.33 6.62
CA PHE A 150 -9.02 9.16 8.03
C PHE A 150 -9.61 10.44 8.65
N ASP A 151 -9.13 11.62 8.25
CA ASP A 151 -9.63 12.91 8.73
C ASP A 151 -11.04 13.24 8.23
N GLN A 152 -11.40 12.74 7.05
CA GLN A 152 -12.72 12.93 6.45
C GLN A 152 -13.72 11.83 6.81
N TRP A 153 -13.24 10.69 7.32
CA TRP A 153 -14.11 9.57 7.65
C TRP A 153 -15.05 9.89 8.82
N LYS A 154 -16.33 10.07 8.48
CA LYS A 154 -17.45 10.29 9.41
C LYS A 154 -17.95 8.97 10.01
N LEU A 155 -17.33 8.55 11.12
CA LEU A 155 -17.69 7.36 11.91
C LEU A 155 -18.78 7.61 12.94
N ASP A 156 -19.16 8.87 13.16
CA ASP A 156 -20.16 9.27 14.15
C ASP A 156 -21.55 8.68 13.90
N ARG A 157 -21.89 8.34 12.66
CA ARG A 157 -23.14 7.63 12.32
C ARG A 157 -23.22 6.20 12.83
N HIS A 158 -22.09 5.60 13.21
CA HIS A 158 -22.00 4.21 13.65
C HIS A 158 -21.74 4.08 15.16
N MET A 159 -21.65 5.20 15.87
CA MET A 159 -21.44 5.21 17.32
C MET A 159 -22.77 5.39 18.04
N ASP A 160 -23.20 4.37 18.76
CA ASP A 160 -24.37 4.47 19.63
C ASP A 160 -24.06 5.25 20.93
N ALA A 161 -25.12 5.63 21.65
CA ALA A 161 -25.01 6.37 22.91
C ALA A 161 -24.23 5.59 24.00
N GLN A 162 -24.22 4.26 23.89
CA GLN A 162 -23.53 3.37 24.83
C GLN A 162 -22.00 3.38 24.63
N LEU A 163 -21.52 3.53 23.39
CA LEU A 163 -20.11 3.70 23.10
C LEU A 163 -19.59 5.06 23.60
N PHE A 164 -20.38 6.12 23.40
CA PHE A 164 -20.04 7.44 23.91
C PHE A 164 -20.00 7.48 25.44
N SER A 165 -20.96 6.83 26.13
CA SER A 165 -20.97 6.78 27.60
C SER A 165 -19.79 6.00 28.19
N GLN A 166 -19.22 5.08 27.40
CA GLN A 166 -17.99 4.35 27.72
C GLN A 166 -16.70 5.12 27.37
N GLY A 167 -16.82 6.37 26.92
CA GLY A 167 -15.68 7.22 26.56
C GLY A 167 -14.99 6.82 25.26
N PHE A 168 -15.65 6.06 24.38
CA PHE A 168 -15.19 5.84 23.02
C PHE A 168 -15.48 7.06 22.17
N SER A 169 -14.56 7.36 21.25
CA SER A 169 -14.69 8.44 20.29
C SER A 169 -14.36 7.93 18.88
N PRO A 170 -14.82 8.61 17.82
CA PRO A 170 -14.43 8.27 16.46
C PRO A 170 -12.90 8.20 16.27
N ALA A 171 -12.15 9.09 16.93
CA ALA A 171 -10.70 9.06 16.93
C ALA A 171 -10.16 7.75 17.55
N LYS A 172 -10.66 7.31 18.71
CA LYS A 172 -10.25 6.04 19.33
C LYS A 172 -10.57 4.84 18.45
N MET A 173 -11.73 4.83 17.79
CA MET A 173 -12.11 3.77 16.86
C MET A 173 -11.14 3.68 15.68
N LYS A 174 -10.83 4.82 15.05
CA LYS A 174 -9.86 4.93 13.97
C LYS A 174 -8.45 4.51 14.42
N SER A 175 -8.04 4.88 15.63
CA SER A 175 -6.78 4.44 16.23
C SER A 175 -6.71 2.91 16.36
N GLN A 176 -7.79 2.27 16.81
CA GLN A 176 -7.83 0.80 16.88
C GLN A 176 -7.73 0.15 15.49
N ILE A 177 -8.38 0.72 14.47
CA ILE A 177 -8.22 0.26 13.08
C ILE A 177 -6.76 0.35 12.63
N ILE A 178 -6.08 1.46 12.91
CA ILE A 178 -4.66 1.64 12.56
C ILE A 178 -3.79 0.62 13.31
N ILE A 179 -4.04 0.40 14.60
CA ILE A 179 -3.31 -0.59 15.41
C ILE A 179 -3.50 -2.01 14.86
N GLN A 180 -4.74 -2.41 14.58
CA GLN A 180 -5.05 -3.72 14.01
C GLN A 180 -4.36 -3.93 12.66
N LEU A 181 -4.44 -2.95 11.76
CA LEU A 181 -3.78 -3.01 10.46
C LEU A 181 -2.26 -3.00 10.58
N LYS A 182 -1.69 -2.27 11.54
CA LYS A 182 -0.25 -2.30 11.82
C LYS A 182 0.19 -3.67 12.35
N SER A 183 -0.61 -4.33 13.20
CA SER A 183 -0.34 -5.70 13.65
C SER A 183 -0.34 -6.67 12.47
N LYS A 184 -1.37 -6.60 11.62
CA LYS A 184 -1.46 -7.41 10.40
C LYS A 184 -0.29 -7.15 9.45
N TRP A 185 0.14 -5.89 9.31
CA TRP A 185 1.34 -5.57 8.53
C TRP A 185 2.59 -6.20 9.12
N SER A 186 2.75 -6.19 10.45
CA SER A 186 3.90 -6.81 11.11
C SER A 186 4.00 -8.31 10.82
N GLU A 187 2.87 -9.01 10.75
CA GLU A 187 2.81 -10.42 10.34
C GLU A 187 3.28 -10.60 8.90
N ILE A 188 2.70 -9.82 7.97
CA ILE A 188 3.05 -9.84 6.54
C ILE A 188 4.53 -9.51 6.31
N TYR A 189 5.04 -8.47 6.97
CA TYR A 189 6.42 -8.02 6.82
C TYR A 189 7.43 -9.04 7.35
N SER A 190 7.04 -9.83 8.34
CA SER A 190 7.87 -10.90 8.89
C SER A 190 7.94 -12.15 8.00
N GLU A 191 7.06 -12.25 7.00
CA GLU A 191 7.11 -13.35 6.03
C GLU A 191 8.36 -13.28 5.15
N LYS A 192 8.84 -14.45 4.73
CA LYS A 192 9.92 -14.53 3.76
C LYS A 192 9.50 -13.88 2.44
N ASP A 193 10.40 -13.10 1.83
CA ASP A 193 10.16 -12.47 0.53
C ASP A 193 9.59 -13.48 -0.49
N PRO A 194 8.30 -13.35 -0.87
CA PRO A 194 7.63 -14.29 -1.75
C PRO A 194 8.27 -14.32 -3.14
N PHE A 195 8.83 -13.20 -3.59
CA PHE A 195 9.43 -13.04 -4.91
C PHE A 195 10.97 -13.07 -4.89
N GLY A 196 11.60 -13.43 -3.77
CA GLY A 196 13.05 -13.42 -3.60
C GLY A 196 13.84 -14.35 -4.55
N PHE A 197 13.15 -15.24 -5.27
CA PHE A 197 13.76 -16.04 -6.35
C PHE A 197 14.01 -15.23 -7.65
N ILE A 198 13.40 -14.05 -7.79
CA ILE A 198 13.69 -13.09 -8.85
C ILE A 198 14.88 -12.24 -8.41
N LYS A 199 16.10 -12.71 -8.72
CA LYS A 199 17.33 -12.03 -8.30
C LYS A 199 17.56 -10.71 -9.03
N ASP A 200 17.25 -10.67 -10.33
CA ASP A 200 17.36 -9.46 -11.15
C ASP A 200 16.03 -8.71 -11.15
N ARG A 201 15.97 -7.60 -10.41
CA ARG A 201 14.81 -6.70 -10.32
C ARG A 201 14.81 -5.64 -11.43
N SER A 202 15.12 -6.03 -12.66
CA SER A 202 15.01 -5.18 -13.85
C SER A 202 13.55 -4.86 -14.21
N ASP A 203 13.34 -3.77 -14.94
CA ASP A 203 12.02 -3.28 -15.35
C ASP A 203 11.26 -4.33 -16.16
N GLU A 204 11.98 -5.04 -17.04
CA GLU A 204 11.42 -6.15 -17.83
C GLU A 204 10.92 -7.29 -16.93
N ASN A 205 11.69 -7.66 -15.90
CA ASN A 205 11.33 -8.76 -15.00
C ASN A 205 10.15 -8.40 -14.10
N MET A 206 10.14 -7.18 -13.55
CA MET A 206 9.03 -6.70 -12.72
C MET A 206 7.75 -6.52 -13.56
N SER A 207 7.88 -5.99 -14.77
CA SER A 207 6.75 -5.86 -15.70
C SER A 207 6.19 -7.22 -16.12
N TRP A 208 7.06 -8.20 -16.36
CA TRP A 208 6.63 -9.56 -16.65
C TRP A 208 5.87 -10.18 -15.47
N ALA A 209 6.40 -10.04 -14.25
CA ALA A 209 5.77 -10.56 -13.03
C ALA A 209 4.40 -9.94 -12.79
N TRP A 210 4.30 -8.62 -12.93
CA TRP A 210 3.05 -7.87 -12.82
C TRP A 210 2.03 -8.33 -13.86
N ARG A 211 2.44 -8.45 -15.13
CA ARG A 211 1.56 -8.92 -16.21
C ARG A 211 1.08 -10.35 -15.97
N TYR A 212 1.91 -11.22 -15.40
CA TYR A 212 1.51 -12.59 -15.06
C TYR A 212 0.40 -12.59 -14.01
N ILE A 213 0.54 -11.80 -12.93
CA ILE A 213 -0.51 -11.65 -11.90
C ILE A 213 -1.79 -11.08 -12.50
N LYS A 214 -1.68 -10.00 -13.28
CA LYS A 214 -2.83 -9.33 -13.90
C LYS A 214 -3.64 -10.26 -14.81
N ASN A 215 -2.96 -11.15 -15.52
CA ASN A 215 -3.59 -12.10 -16.44
C ASN A 215 -3.90 -13.45 -15.78
N TYR A 216 -3.71 -13.59 -14.47
CA TYR A 216 -3.98 -14.83 -13.77
C TYR A 216 -5.50 -15.07 -13.71
N PRO A 217 -6.01 -16.22 -14.19
CA PRO A 217 -7.44 -16.42 -14.40
C PRO A 217 -8.25 -16.57 -13.10
N HIS A 218 -7.60 -16.88 -11.98
CA HIS A 218 -8.26 -17.04 -10.69
C HIS A 218 -8.51 -15.68 -10.02
N PRO A 219 -9.68 -15.46 -9.37
CA PRO A 219 -9.99 -14.21 -8.65
C PRO A 219 -9.20 -14.04 -7.34
N LEU A 220 -8.00 -14.62 -7.23
CA LEU A 220 -7.16 -14.54 -6.02
C LEU A 220 -6.73 -13.10 -5.74
N PHE A 221 -6.55 -12.33 -6.80
CA PHE A 221 -5.90 -11.03 -6.76
C PHE A 221 -6.85 -9.92 -7.22
N ASP A 222 -7.20 -9.02 -6.31
CA ASP A 222 -7.88 -7.77 -6.65
C ASP A 222 -6.85 -6.73 -7.14
N HIS A 223 -6.60 -6.74 -8.44
CA HIS A 223 -5.63 -5.87 -9.09
C HIS A 223 -6.29 -4.77 -9.94
N LYS A 224 -7.63 -4.77 -10.06
CA LYS A 224 -8.36 -3.90 -11.01
C LYS A 224 -8.16 -2.42 -10.73
N SER A 225 -7.91 -2.08 -9.47
CA SER A 225 -7.71 -0.71 -8.98
C SER A 225 -6.24 -0.27 -9.03
N LEU A 226 -5.33 -1.13 -9.47
CA LEU A 226 -3.89 -0.86 -9.48
C LEU A 226 -3.39 -0.58 -10.90
N ALA A 227 -2.84 0.62 -11.11
CA ALA A 227 -2.28 1.07 -12.37
C ALA A 227 -0.89 1.68 -12.13
N PRO A 228 0.14 0.85 -11.88
CA PRO A 228 1.47 1.35 -11.58
C PRO A 228 2.05 2.13 -12.78
N ALA A 229 2.56 3.34 -12.52
CA ALA A 229 3.07 4.25 -13.55
C ALA A 229 4.60 4.19 -13.75
N SER A 230 5.32 3.54 -12.84
CA SER A 230 6.79 3.44 -12.87
C SER A 230 7.25 2.02 -12.53
N LYS A 231 8.53 1.73 -12.74
CA LYS A 231 9.16 0.47 -12.31
C LYS A 231 8.95 0.23 -10.81
N LYS A 232 9.27 1.24 -9.99
CA LYS A 232 9.16 1.16 -8.54
C LYS A 232 7.71 0.89 -8.11
N GLU A 233 6.76 1.59 -8.74
CA GLU A 233 5.33 1.37 -8.52
C GLU A 233 4.88 -0.03 -8.96
N THR A 234 5.46 -0.57 -10.04
CA THR A 234 5.17 -1.93 -10.51
C THR A 234 5.61 -2.97 -9.50
N GLU A 235 6.79 -2.80 -8.91
CA GLU A 235 7.27 -3.67 -7.83
C GLU A 235 6.38 -3.55 -6.59
N LEU A 236 6.05 -2.34 -6.14
CA LEU A 236 5.14 -2.13 -5.01
C LEU A 236 3.75 -2.74 -5.26
N ALA A 237 3.19 -2.58 -6.47
CA ALA A 237 1.92 -3.17 -6.86
C ALA A 237 1.98 -4.70 -6.84
N LEU A 238 3.08 -5.30 -7.32
CA LEU A 238 3.30 -6.75 -7.27
C LEU A 238 3.23 -7.28 -5.84
N TYR A 239 3.95 -6.64 -4.92
CA TYR A 239 3.93 -7.00 -3.49
C TYR A 239 2.55 -6.74 -2.86
N CYS A 240 1.96 -5.58 -3.10
CA CYS A 240 0.66 -5.19 -2.58
C CYS A 240 -0.43 -6.22 -2.92
N VAL A 241 -0.47 -6.71 -4.16
CA VAL A 241 -1.43 -7.74 -4.58
C VAL A 241 -1.22 -9.06 -3.85
N TRP A 242 0.03 -9.44 -3.60
CA TRP A 242 0.36 -10.62 -2.80
C TRP A 242 -0.06 -10.46 -1.34
N ASP A 243 0.23 -9.30 -0.76
CA ASP A 243 0.01 -8.95 0.66
C ASP A 243 -1.48 -8.76 1.00
N THR A 244 -2.29 -8.41 0.01
CA THR A 244 -3.75 -8.23 0.15
C THR A 244 -4.57 -9.44 -0.23
N ALA A 245 -3.97 -10.42 -0.93
CA ALA A 245 -4.67 -11.64 -1.29
C ALA A 245 -5.16 -12.38 -0.04
N PRO A 246 -6.38 -12.97 -0.08
CA PRO A 246 -6.95 -13.73 1.02
C PRO A 246 -5.96 -14.75 1.58
N ASP A 247 -5.99 -14.93 2.90
CA ASP A 247 -5.19 -15.95 3.56
C ASP A 247 -5.87 -17.32 3.43
N ASP A 248 -5.93 -17.84 2.21
CA ASP A 248 -6.47 -19.17 1.96
C ASP A 248 -5.40 -20.26 1.94
N GLY A 249 -4.12 -19.89 2.03
CA GLY A 249 -2.92 -20.74 2.03
C GLY A 249 -2.72 -21.61 0.78
N ILE A 250 -3.76 -22.28 0.32
CA ILE A 250 -3.84 -23.21 -0.79
C ILE A 250 -3.76 -22.47 -2.12
N ALA A 251 -4.56 -21.43 -2.36
CA ALA A 251 -4.53 -20.75 -3.65
C ALA A 251 -3.25 -19.92 -3.79
N LYS A 252 -2.76 -19.29 -2.71
CA LYS A 252 -1.43 -18.66 -2.69
C LYS A 252 -0.31 -19.66 -3.03
N LYS A 253 -0.30 -20.85 -2.42
CA LYS A 253 0.69 -21.91 -2.72
C LYS A 253 0.58 -22.40 -4.17
N TYR A 254 -0.65 -22.63 -4.64
CA TYR A 254 -0.92 -23.08 -6.01
C TYR A 254 -0.45 -22.05 -7.04
N PHE A 255 -0.84 -20.78 -6.87
CA PHE A 255 -0.37 -19.68 -7.71
C PHE A 255 1.16 -19.59 -7.70
N MET A 256 1.80 -19.65 -6.53
CA MET A 256 3.26 -19.52 -6.42
C MET A 256 3.99 -20.69 -7.12
N SER A 257 3.41 -21.89 -7.11
CA SER A 257 3.92 -23.04 -7.87
C SER A 257 3.91 -22.77 -9.38
N GLU A 258 2.76 -22.34 -9.91
CA GLU A 258 2.60 -22.03 -11.34
C GLU A 258 3.47 -20.83 -11.75
N PHE A 259 3.52 -19.79 -10.90
CA PHE A 259 4.35 -18.61 -11.12
C PHE A 259 5.84 -18.98 -11.22
N LYS A 260 6.36 -19.83 -10.32
CA LYS A 260 7.76 -20.27 -10.37
C LYS A 260 8.08 -21.11 -11.61
N LYS A 261 7.14 -21.94 -12.07
CA LYS A 261 7.27 -22.69 -13.33
C LYS A 261 7.36 -21.74 -14.52
N ALA A 262 6.42 -20.81 -14.63
CA ALA A 262 6.39 -19.81 -15.69
C ALA A 262 7.64 -18.92 -15.68
N TRP A 263 8.11 -18.54 -14.49
CA TRP A 263 9.35 -17.77 -14.32
C TRP A 263 10.58 -18.54 -14.81
N SER A 264 10.69 -19.83 -14.46
CA SER A 264 11.78 -20.69 -14.92
C SER A 264 11.79 -20.83 -16.44
N GLN A 265 10.61 -20.95 -17.07
CA GLN A 265 10.47 -20.97 -18.52
C GLN A 265 10.87 -19.63 -19.16
N LYS A 266 10.44 -18.49 -18.60
CA LYS A 266 10.86 -17.15 -19.05
C LYS A 266 12.38 -17.03 -19.02
N LYS A 267 12.98 -17.36 -17.88
CA LYS A 267 14.44 -17.31 -17.69
C LYS A 267 15.17 -18.17 -18.72
N PHE A 268 14.68 -19.39 -18.97
CA PHE A 268 15.23 -20.26 -20.00
C PHE A 268 15.14 -19.64 -21.41
N ARG A 269 14.00 -19.02 -21.75
CA ARG A 269 13.82 -18.33 -23.04
C ARG A 269 14.76 -17.13 -23.16
N ASP A 270 14.92 -16.33 -22.11
CA ASP A 270 15.80 -15.18 -22.12
C ASP A 270 17.28 -15.58 -22.23
N SER A 271 17.71 -16.63 -21.53
CA SER A 271 19.07 -17.19 -21.70
C SER A 271 19.28 -17.85 -23.07
N SER A 272 18.20 -18.19 -23.76
CA SER A 272 18.23 -18.80 -25.11
C SER A 272 18.16 -17.78 -26.25
N LYS A 273 17.98 -16.48 -25.98
CA LYS A 273 17.91 -15.45 -27.05
C LYS A 273 19.22 -15.36 -27.85
N ASP A 274 20.36 -15.54 -27.19
CA ASP A 274 21.69 -15.51 -27.81
C ASP A 274 22.28 -16.90 -28.06
N THR A 275 21.56 -17.98 -27.75
CA THR A 275 22.07 -19.35 -27.91
C THR A 275 21.13 -20.17 -28.80
N ARG A 276 21.69 -20.79 -29.85
CA ARG A 276 20.94 -21.70 -30.73
C ARG A 276 21.20 -23.14 -30.30
N VAL A 277 20.13 -23.90 -30.06
CA VAL A 277 20.24 -25.32 -29.72
C VAL A 277 20.73 -26.09 -30.95
N LEU A 278 21.90 -26.73 -30.82
CA LEU A 278 22.41 -27.67 -31.83
C LEU A 278 21.89 -29.08 -31.54
N ASN A 279 20.66 -29.37 -31.96
CA ASN A 279 20.11 -30.74 -31.90
C ASN A 279 20.59 -31.54 -33.12
N THR A 280 21.54 -32.45 -32.91
CA THR A 280 22.05 -33.33 -33.98
C THR A 280 22.25 -34.76 -33.50
N ARG A 281 22.18 -35.71 -34.43
CA ARG A 281 22.54 -37.12 -34.19
C ARG A 281 23.98 -37.32 -34.65
N LEU A 282 24.82 -37.78 -33.74
CA LEU A 282 26.19 -38.21 -34.04
C LEU A 282 26.22 -39.74 -34.05
N THR A 283 27.09 -40.32 -34.88
CA THR A 283 27.40 -41.75 -34.77
C THR A 283 28.08 -42.02 -33.44
N LYS A 284 27.96 -43.25 -32.93
CA LYS A 284 28.53 -43.63 -31.62
C LYS A 284 30.03 -43.30 -31.54
N ASP A 285 30.80 -43.70 -32.54
CA ASP A 285 32.25 -43.43 -32.62
C ASP A 285 32.59 -41.92 -32.58
N VAL A 286 31.85 -41.08 -33.31
CA VAL A 286 32.09 -39.63 -33.31
C VAL A 286 31.73 -39.01 -31.96
N LYS A 287 30.65 -39.49 -31.32
CA LYS A 287 30.26 -39.04 -29.98
C LYS A 287 31.29 -39.45 -28.94
N ASP A 288 31.83 -40.66 -29.02
CA ASP A 288 32.86 -41.16 -28.10
C ASP A 288 34.15 -40.34 -28.23
N LYS A 289 34.57 -39.98 -29.45
CA LYS A 289 35.70 -39.06 -29.70
C LYS A 289 35.43 -37.68 -29.11
N LEU A 290 34.22 -37.15 -29.27
CA LEU A 290 33.83 -35.86 -28.72
C LEU A 290 33.83 -35.88 -27.18
N ASP A 291 33.32 -36.95 -26.56
CA ASP A 291 33.35 -37.15 -25.10
C ASP A 291 34.78 -37.23 -24.56
N PHE A 292 35.66 -37.96 -25.24
CA PHE A 292 37.07 -38.03 -24.88
C PHE A 292 37.73 -36.65 -24.91
N MET A 293 37.51 -35.87 -25.98
CA MET A 293 38.04 -34.51 -26.09
C MET A 293 37.48 -33.60 -25.00
N ALA A 294 36.16 -33.61 -24.77
CA ALA A 294 35.52 -32.79 -23.75
C ALA A 294 36.11 -33.05 -22.36
N ARG A 295 36.33 -34.32 -22.00
CA ARG A 295 37.00 -34.69 -20.74
C ARG A 295 38.45 -34.21 -20.70
N LYS A 296 39.22 -34.44 -21.77
CA LYS A 296 40.63 -34.05 -21.84
C LYS A 296 40.84 -32.54 -21.69
N TYR A 297 39.93 -31.73 -22.25
CA TYR A 297 39.98 -30.27 -22.18
C TYR A 297 39.17 -29.67 -21.00
N ASN A 298 38.57 -30.51 -20.15
CA ASN A 298 37.69 -30.11 -19.04
C ASN A 298 36.58 -29.13 -19.48
N LYS A 299 35.91 -29.45 -20.59
CA LYS A 299 34.83 -28.65 -21.19
C LYS A 299 33.52 -29.41 -21.20
N SER A 300 32.39 -28.70 -21.19
CA SER A 300 31.11 -29.31 -21.53
C SER A 300 31.10 -29.72 -23.00
N ILE A 301 30.20 -30.62 -23.40
CA ILE A 301 30.09 -31.05 -24.81
C ILE A 301 29.76 -29.86 -25.72
N ALA A 302 28.90 -28.95 -25.27
CA ALA A 302 28.57 -27.73 -26.01
C ALA A 302 29.81 -26.84 -26.19
N ASP A 303 30.57 -26.61 -25.12
CA ASP A 303 31.79 -25.78 -25.18
C ASP A 303 32.87 -26.41 -26.04
N MET A 304 32.99 -27.75 -26.02
CA MET A 304 33.93 -28.48 -26.87
C MET A 304 33.57 -28.35 -28.35
N VAL A 305 32.27 -28.45 -28.69
CA VAL A 305 31.79 -28.22 -30.05
C VAL A 305 32.08 -26.79 -30.50
N SER A 306 31.77 -25.79 -29.68
CA SER A 306 32.08 -24.38 -29.98
C SER A 306 33.59 -24.17 -30.18
N TYR A 307 34.42 -24.74 -29.30
CA TYR A 307 35.87 -24.67 -29.40
C TYR A 307 36.41 -25.26 -30.72
N LEU A 308 35.89 -26.42 -31.15
CA LEU A 308 36.27 -27.05 -32.41
C LEU A 308 35.83 -26.21 -33.62
N ILE A 309 34.61 -25.69 -33.60
CA ILE A 309 34.07 -24.85 -34.69
C ILE A 309 34.87 -23.56 -34.82
N GLU A 310 35.11 -22.84 -33.72
CA GLU A 310 35.91 -21.62 -33.75
C GLU A 310 37.36 -21.90 -34.15
N GLY A 311 37.94 -23.00 -33.69
CA GLY A 311 39.28 -23.43 -34.09
C GLY A 311 39.38 -23.65 -35.59
N ALA A 312 38.45 -24.43 -36.16
CA ALA A 312 38.38 -24.68 -37.60
C ALA A 312 38.14 -23.40 -38.41
N TYR A 313 37.25 -22.52 -37.93
CA TYR A 313 36.95 -21.25 -38.58
C TYR A 313 38.15 -20.30 -38.58
N ARG A 314 38.87 -20.19 -37.45
CA ARG A 314 40.11 -19.40 -37.35
C ARG A 314 41.20 -19.89 -38.29
N SER A 315 41.32 -21.20 -38.48
CA SER A 315 42.29 -21.76 -39.43
C SER A 315 41.91 -21.43 -40.88
N GLN A 316 40.63 -21.49 -41.24
CA GLN A 316 40.17 -21.18 -42.61
C GLN A 316 40.14 -19.68 -42.94
N SER A 317 40.03 -18.81 -41.94
CA SER A 317 40.00 -17.36 -42.13
C SER A 317 41.38 -16.71 -42.20
N LYS A 318 42.45 -17.45 -41.86
CA LYS A 318 43.85 -16.99 -42.04
C LYS A 318 44.42 -17.27 -43.43
N ASP A 319 43.72 -18.08 -44.24
CA ASP A 319 44.09 -18.43 -45.61
C ASP A 319 43.35 -17.56 -46.67
N LYS A 320 42.83 -16.39 -46.26
CA LYS A 320 42.27 -15.34 -47.12
C LYS A 320 42.99 -14.03 -46.88
#